data_AF-A0A1M6SQE4-F1
#
_entry.id   AF-A0A1M6SQE4-F1
#
_cell.length_a   1.000
_cell.length_b   1.000
_cell.length_c   1.000
_cell.angle_alpha   90.00
_cell.angle_beta   90.00
_cell.angle_gamma   90.00
#
_symmetry.space_group_name_H-M   'P 1'
#
loop_
_entity.id
_entity.type
_entity.pdbx_description
1 polymer ?
#
loop_
_entity_poly.entity_id
_entity_poly.type
_entity_poly.pdbx_seq_one_letter_code
_entity_poly.pdbx_strand_id
1 'polypeptide(L)'
;MKPWLIVGGLFAAGLVLAYVLGKTIVIALVGGAAGGLAGAVVAWFLRDKDAPQPAPEPQAPVDPTVPLMHGLVVLNVNIREQAIPSQALEAVERIIDKLRDLLPQMNSEYKGNDLTWEVNRSAEDYLFRIVKPYMALNPADRRDKLDEFLQGLGAMETALDEVLDVVRNHKQGEFSVKAKFLNARFAR
;
A
#
# COMPACT_ATOMS: atom_id res chain seq x y z
N MET A 1 -67.46 -50.80 42.59
CA MET A 1 -66.45 -51.08 41.54
C MET A 1 -65.16 -51.55 42.22
N LYS A 2 -64.49 -52.57 41.66
CA LYS A 2 -63.36 -53.29 42.29
C LYS A 2 -62.09 -52.40 42.37
N PRO A 3 -61.43 -52.29 43.54
CA PRO A 3 -60.36 -51.30 43.79
C PRO A 3 -59.08 -51.50 42.98
N TRP A 4 -58.89 -52.65 42.35
CA TRP A 4 -57.68 -53.00 41.61
C TRP A 4 -57.55 -52.27 40.26
N LEU A 5 -58.66 -51.80 39.69
CA LEU A 5 -58.64 -50.99 38.46
C LEU A 5 -58.17 -49.54 38.69
N ILE A 6 -58.33 -49.02 39.91
CA ILE A 6 -57.87 -47.66 40.27
C ILE A 6 -56.35 -47.63 40.45
N VAL A 7 -55.78 -48.70 41.01
CA VAL A 7 -54.33 -48.82 41.23
C VAL A 7 -53.57 -48.94 39.90
N GLY A 8 -54.10 -49.68 38.92
CA GLY A 8 -53.49 -49.79 37.59
C GLY A 8 -53.49 -48.47 36.79
N GLY A 9 -54.57 -47.69 36.89
CA GLY A 9 -54.68 -46.39 36.23
C GLY A 9 -53.71 -45.33 36.77
N LEU A 10 -53.49 -45.31 38.09
CA LEU A 10 -52.53 -44.40 38.73
C LEU A 10 -51.09 -44.71 38.34
N PHE A 11 -50.74 -45.98 38.17
CA PHE A 11 -49.39 -46.39 37.76
C PHE A 11 -49.08 -45.98 36.31
N ALA A 12 -50.04 -46.17 35.40
CA ALA A 12 -49.91 -45.73 34.02
C ALA A 12 -49.81 -44.20 33.90
N ALA A 13 -50.61 -43.45 34.66
CA ALA A 13 -50.54 -41.99 34.69
C ALA A 13 -49.19 -41.46 35.20
N GLY A 14 -48.61 -42.12 36.22
CA GLY A 14 -47.27 -41.78 36.74
C GLY A 14 -46.16 -41.96 35.70
N LEU A 15 -46.20 -43.03 34.91
CA LEU A 15 -45.20 -43.27 33.85
C LEU A 15 -45.30 -42.27 32.71
N VAL A 16 -46.52 -41.86 32.31
CA VAL A 16 -46.69 -40.83 31.28
C VAL A 16 -46.19 -39.47 31.77
N LEU A 17 -46.45 -39.11 33.03
CA LEU A 17 -45.97 -37.85 33.61
C LEU A 17 -44.44 -37.81 33.69
N ALA A 18 -43.80 -38.91 34.09
CA ALA A 18 -42.35 -39.03 34.13
C ALA A 18 -41.72 -38.93 32.73
N TYR A 19 -42.36 -39.51 31.70
CA TYR A 19 -41.89 -39.43 30.32
C TYR A 19 -41.97 -38.00 29.75
N VAL A 20 -43.06 -37.28 30.03
CA VAL A 20 -43.25 -35.90 29.57
C VAL A 20 -42.29 -34.94 30.28
N LEU A 21 -42.10 -35.09 31.60
CA LEU A 21 -41.15 -34.28 32.38
C LEU A 21 -39.68 -34.61 32.04
N GLY A 22 -39.36 -35.85 31.66
CA GLY A 22 -38.01 -36.20 31.21
C GLY A 22 -37.61 -35.52 29.90
N LYS A 23 -38.56 -35.35 28.96
CA LYS A 23 -38.29 -34.70 27.67
C LYS A 23 -38.05 -33.19 27.78
N THR A 24 -38.72 -32.49 28.70
CA THR A 24 -38.56 -31.04 28.85
C THR A 24 -37.19 -30.67 29.42
N ILE A 25 -36.62 -31.51 30.30
CA ILE A 25 -35.28 -31.30 30.88
C ILE A 25 -34.18 -31.45 29.81
N VAL A 26 -34.31 -32.44 28.91
CA VAL A 26 -33.32 -32.64 27.82
C VAL A 26 -33.35 -31.49 26.83
N ILE A 27 -34.53 -30.98 26.46
CA ILE A 27 -34.67 -29.83 25.55
C ILE A 27 -34.10 -28.55 26.18
N ALA A 28 -34.33 -28.33 27.48
CA ALA A 28 -33.78 -27.17 28.19
C ALA A 28 -32.24 -27.22 28.29
N LEU A 29 -31.66 -28.41 28.50
CA LEU A 29 -30.20 -28.58 28.55
C LEU A 29 -29.53 -28.39 27.19
N VAL A 30 -30.10 -28.93 26.12
CA VAL A 30 -29.56 -28.79 24.76
C VAL A 30 -29.75 -27.36 24.23
N GLY A 31 -30.90 -26.73 24.48
CA GLY A 31 -31.17 -25.33 24.12
C GLY A 31 -30.27 -24.35 24.89
N GLY A 32 -30.04 -24.60 26.18
CA GLY A 32 -29.15 -23.79 27.01
C GLY A 32 -27.68 -23.86 26.57
N ALA A 33 -27.20 -25.04 26.18
CA ALA A 33 -25.83 -25.20 25.68
C ALA A 33 -25.60 -24.49 24.33
N ALA A 34 -26.55 -24.59 23.39
CA ALA A 34 -26.45 -23.92 22.09
C ALA A 34 -26.56 -22.40 22.20
N GLY A 35 -27.49 -21.89 23.04
CA GLY A 35 -27.64 -20.46 23.30
C GLY A 35 -26.44 -19.85 24.03
N GLY A 36 -25.87 -20.58 24.99
CA GLY A 36 -24.67 -20.16 25.72
C GLY A 36 -23.43 -20.02 24.82
N LEU A 37 -23.22 -20.95 23.89
CA LEU A 37 -22.09 -20.89 22.95
C LEU A 37 -22.23 -19.74 21.94
N ALA A 38 -23.42 -19.51 21.39
CA ALA A 38 -23.67 -18.39 20.49
C ALA A 38 -23.49 -17.03 21.20
N GLY A 39 -23.98 -16.90 22.44
CA GLY A 39 -23.78 -15.71 23.25
C GLY A 39 -22.31 -15.44 23.57
N ALA A 40 -21.53 -16.48 23.87
CA ALA A 40 -20.10 -16.35 24.14
C ALA A 40 -19.29 -15.91 22.89
N VAL A 41 -19.62 -16.42 21.70
CA VAL A 41 -18.96 -16.02 20.44
C VAL A 41 -19.27 -14.57 20.09
N VAL A 42 -20.52 -14.12 20.26
CA VAL A 42 -20.91 -12.71 20.04
C VAL A 42 -20.24 -11.80 21.07
N ALA A 43 -20.19 -12.18 22.34
CA ALA A 43 -19.51 -11.43 23.38
C ALA A 43 -18.00 -11.34 23.14
N TRP A 44 -17.38 -12.40 22.63
CA TRP A 44 -15.96 -12.41 22.25
C TRP A 44 -15.70 -11.47 21.06
N PHE A 45 -16.54 -11.49 20.02
CA PHE A 45 -16.43 -10.59 18.86
C PHE A 45 -16.70 -9.11 19.19
N LEU A 46 -17.53 -8.81 20.18
CA LEU A 46 -17.81 -7.44 20.62
C LEU A 46 -16.75 -6.91 21.59
N ARG A 47 -16.05 -7.78 22.33
CA ARG A 47 -15.02 -7.38 23.30
C ARG A 47 -13.76 -6.81 22.66
N ASP A 48 -13.44 -7.19 21.42
CA ASP A 48 -12.30 -6.63 20.66
C ASP A 48 -12.53 -5.21 20.13
N LYS A 49 -13.76 -4.66 20.22
CA LYS A 49 -14.06 -3.29 19.78
C LYS A 49 -13.85 -2.21 20.83
N ASP A 50 -13.66 -2.59 22.09
CA ASP A 50 -13.52 -1.66 23.23
C ASP A 50 -12.12 -1.67 23.85
N ALA A 51 -11.11 -2.20 23.17
CA ALA A 51 -9.72 -1.95 23.54
C ALA A 51 -9.47 -0.43 23.37
N PRO A 52 -9.00 0.30 24.41
CA PRO A 52 -8.56 1.66 24.24
C PRO A 52 -7.44 1.66 23.20
N GLN A 53 -7.74 2.10 22.00
CA GLN A 53 -6.73 2.30 20.97
C GLN A 53 -5.75 3.31 21.59
N PRO A 54 -4.45 2.98 21.74
CA PRO A 54 -3.48 3.96 22.21
C PRO A 54 -3.65 5.18 21.31
N ALA A 55 -3.82 6.36 21.93
CA ALA A 55 -3.93 7.62 21.20
C ALA A 55 -2.82 7.62 20.13
N PRO A 56 -3.12 7.92 18.86
CA PRO A 56 -2.09 7.94 17.84
C PRO A 56 -0.97 8.83 18.35
N GLU A 57 0.20 8.26 18.57
CA GLU A 57 1.40 9.05 18.78
C GLU A 57 1.43 10.07 17.64
N PRO A 58 1.75 11.35 17.90
CA PRO A 58 1.92 12.32 16.82
C PRO A 58 2.91 11.70 15.84
N GLN A 59 2.42 11.24 14.68
CA GLN A 59 3.29 10.71 13.65
C GLN A 59 4.27 11.84 13.38
N ALA A 60 5.56 11.57 13.64
CA ALA A 60 6.61 12.48 13.23
C ALA A 60 6.32 12.86 11.77
N PRO A 61 6.48 14.15 11.38
CA PRO A 61 6.20 14.58 10.03
C PRO A 61 6.89 13.62 9.06
N VAL A 62 6.11 12.82 8.33
CA VAL A 62 6.68 11.85 7.40
C VAL A 62 7.36 12.69 6.32
N ASP A 63 8.67 12.57 6.24
CA ASP A 63 9.45 13.27 5.23
C ASP A 63 8.93 12.82 3.85
N PRO A 64 8.38 13.75 3.04
CA PRO A 64 7.78 13.41 1.75
C PRO A 64 8.79 12.84 0.75
N THR A 65 10.09 12.97 1.02
CA THR A 65 11.15 12.41 0.17
C THR A 65 11.36 10.91 0.37
N VAL A 66 11.02 10.35 1.53
CA VAL A 66 11.23 8.94 1.86
C VAL A 66 10.54 7.98 0.87
N PRO A 67 9.23 8.11 0.57
CA PRO A 67 8.58 7.23 -0.40
C PRO A 67 9.16 7.38 -1.82
N LEU A 68 9.57 8.60 -2.21
CA LEU A 68 10.19 8.86 -3.51
C LEU A 68 11.55 8.16 -3.63
N MET A 69 12.41 8.32 -2.61
CA MET A 69 13.70 7.64 -2.52
C MET A 69 13.55 6.12 -2.57
N HIS A 70 12.58 5.58 -1.82
CA HIS A 70 12.30 4.15 -1.84
C HIS A 70 11.90 3.67 -3.24
N GLY A 71 11.04 4.42 -3.94
CA GLY A 71 10.67 4.13 -5.33
C GLY A 71 11.89 4.06 -6.26
N LEU A 72 12.79 5.04 -6.17
CA LEU A 72 14.01 5.07 -6.97
C LEU A 72 14.95 3.89 -6.67
N VAL A 73 15.07 3.50 -5.40
CA VAL A 73 15.86 2.31 -5.01
C VAL A 73 15.27 1.04 -5.60
N VAL A 74 13.95 0.86 -5.50
CA VAL A 74 13.24 -0.29 -6.09
C VAL A 74 13.45 -0.32 -7.61
N LEU A 75 13.36 0.82 -8.28
CA LEU A 75 13.65 0.92 -9.71
C LEU A 75 15.08 0.46 -10.03
N ASN A 76 16.07 0.95 -9.29
CA ASN A 76 17.47 0.60 -9.52
C ASN A 76 17.73 -0.91 -9.36
N VAL A 77 17.18 -1.52 -8.30
CA VAL A 77 17.29 -2.97 -8.07
C VAL A 77 16.67 -3.74 -9.23
N ASN A 78 15.44 -3.39 -9.64
CA ASN A 78 14.75 -4.06 -10.74
C ASN A 78 15.53 -4.00 -12.05
N ILE A 79 16.19 -2.88 -12.34
CA ILE A 79 16.98 -2.72 -13.57
C ILE A 79 18.21 -3.63 -13.55
N ARG A 80 18.92 -3.70 -12.42
CA ARG A 80 20.13 -4.53 -12.26
C ARG A 80 19.83 -6.02 -12.45
N GLU A 81 18.63 -6.47 -12.07
CA GLU A 81 18.20 -7.85 -12.25
C GLU A 81 17.87 -8.21 -13.72
N GLN A 82 17.63 -7.22 -14.58
CA GLN A 82 17.10 -7.42 -15.94
C GLN A 82 18.18 -7.52 -17.04
N ALA A 83 19.45 -7.63 -16.66
CA ALA A 83 20.60 -7.80 -17.56
C ALA A 83 20.61 -6.78 -18.73
N ILE A 84 20.25 -5.52 -18.45
CA ILE A 84 20.32 -4.45 -19.45
C ILE A 84 21.77 -4.02 -19.72
N PRO A 85 22.07 -3.38 -20.87
CA PRO A 85 23.42 -2.87 -21.17
C PRO A 85 23.93 -1.92 -20.08
N SER A 86 25.22 -2.03 -19.73
CA SER A 86 25.84 -1.23 -18.65
C SER A 86 25.67 0.27 -18.85
N GLN A 87 25.83 0.75 -20.08
CA GLN A 87 25.66 2.17 -20.41
C GLN A 87 24.25 2.72 -20.06
N ALA A 88 23.22 1.88 -20.19
CA ALA A 88 21.85 2.28 -19.88
C ALA A 88 21.58 2.21 -18.37
N LEU A 89 22.16 1.22 -17.68
CA LEU A 89 22.15 1.15 -16.22
C LEU A 89 22.81 2.40 -15.61
N GLU A 90 24.03 2.72 -16.04
CA GLU A 90 24.77 3.89 -15.57
C GLU A 90 24.00 5.20 -15.80
N ALA A 91 23.32 5.32 -16.94
CA ALA A 91 22.50 6.50 -17.24
C ALA A 91 21.31 6.65 -16.28
N VAL A 92 20.62 5.55 -15.94
CA VAL A 92 19.55 5.60 -14.93
C VAL A 92 20.11 5.92 -13.55
N GLU A 93 21.24 5.33 -13.18
CA GLU A 93 21.88 5.58 -11.87
C GLU A 93 22.28 7.04 -11.70
N ARG A 94 22.84 7.68 -12.74
CA ARG A 94 23.15 9.12 -12.70
C ARG A 94 21.90 9.98 -12.49
N ILE A 95 20.77 9.63 -13.11
CA ILE A 95 19.50 10.34 -12.90
C ILE A 95 19.02 10.15 -11.46
N ILE A 96 19.09 8.93 -10.92
CA ILE A 96 18.72 8.63 -9.54
C ILE A 96 19.60 9.43 -8.56
N ASP A 97 20.91 9.49 -8.79
CA ASP A 97 21.82 10.27 -7.96
C ASP A 97 21.47 11.76 -7.98
N LYS A 98 21.14 12.34 -9.14
CA LYS A 98 20.69 13.74 -9.24
C LYS A 98 19.38 13.97 -8.47
N LEU A 99 18.43 13.04 -8.57
CA LEU A 99 17.16 13.13 -7.83
C LEU A 99 17.36 12.97 -6.32
N ARG A 100 18.29 12.10 -5.89
CA ARG A 100 18.69 11.97 -4.48
C ARG A 100 19.21 13.29 -3.92
N ASP A 101 19.98 14.03 -4.71
CA ASP A 101 20.55 15.30 -4.28
C ASP A 101 19.50 16.43 -4.30
N LEU A 102 18.62 16.47 -5.31
CA LEU A 102 17.58 17.50 -5.46
C LEU A 102 16.43 17.37 -4.47
N LEU A 103 15.92 16.16 -4.25
CA LEU A 103 14.66 15.96 -3.54
C LEU A 103 14.65 16.49 -2.10
N PRO A 104 15.67 16.23 -1.26
CA PRO A 104 15.74 16.80 0.09
C PRO A 104 15.73 18.33 0.06
N GLN A 105 16.52 18.93 -0.82
CA GLN A 105 16.62 20.38 -0.94
C GLN A 105 15.29 21.01 -1.38
N MET A 106 14.66 20.48 -2.44
CA MET A 106 13.40 21.02 -2.96
C MET A 106 12.26 20.91 -1.95
N ASN A 107 12.16 19.79 -1.23
CA ASN A 107 11.07 19.56 -0.28
C ASN A 107 11.27 20.27 1.07
N SER A 108 12.50 20.67 1.40
CA SER A 108 12.81 21.42 2.63
C SER A 108 12.81 22.93 2.42
N GLU A 109 13.52 23.43 1.41
CA GLU A 109 13.72 24.87 1.17
C GLU A 109 12.63 25.50 0.29
N TYR A 110 12.12 24.75 -0.69
CA TYR A 110 11.23 25.27 -1.74
C TYR A 110 9.86 24.58 -1.75
N LYS A 111 9.38 24.17 -0.57
CA LYS A 111 8.10 23.47 -0.43
C LYS A 111 6.95 24.29 -1.02
N GLY A 112 6.11 23.63 -1.83
CA GLY A 112 4.95 24.25 -2.48
C GLY A 112 5.25 24.99 -3.78
N ASN A 113 6.50 25.04 -4.22
CA ASN A 113 6.85 25.56 -5.54
C ASN A 113 6.52 24.54 -6.66
N ASP A 114 6.09 25.02 -7.83
CA ASP A 114 5.81 24.19 -9.00
C ASP A 114 7.03 23.33 -9.41
N LEU A 115 8.25 23.88 -9.30
CA LEU A 115 9.47 23.14 -9.61
C LEU A 115 9.67 21.98 -8.64
N THR A 116 9.36 22.16 -7.35
CA THR A 116 9.39 21.08 -6.35
C THR A 116 8.42 19.98 -6.73
N TRP A 117 7.21 20.33 -7.19
CA TRP A 117 6.23 19.36 -7.65
C TRP A 117 6.75 18.55 -8.85
N GLU A 118 7.34 19.21 -9.84
CA GLU A 118 7.88 18.56 -11.04
C GLU A 118 9.11 17.70 -10.75
N VAL A 119 9.97 18.10 -9.80
CA VAL A 119 11.10 17.28 -9.33
C VAL A 119 10.59 16.04 -8.59
N ASN A 120 9.57 16.18 -7.74
CA ASN A 120 8.94 15.03 -7.08
C ASN A 120 8.35 14.07 -8.12
N ARG A 121 7.65 14.61 -9.12
CA ARG A 121 7.05 13.83 -10.20
C ARG A 121 8.08 13.17 -11.12
N SER A 122 9.25 13.79 -11.25
CA SER A 122 10.39 13.18 -11.94
C SER A 122 10.83 11.87 -11.29
N ALA A 123 10.80 11.82 -9.96
CA ALA A 123 11.15 10.64 -9.19
C ALA A 123 10.01 9.63 -9.04
N GLU A 124 8.75 10.07 -9.08
CA GLU A 124 7.58 9.19 -8.90
C GLU A 124 7.09 8.58 -10.22
N ASP A 125 7.19 9.31 -11.32
CA ASP A 125 6.46 9.02 -12.56
C ASP A 125 7.38 9.10 -13.80
N TYR A 126 7.99 10.26 -14.08
CA TYR A 126 8.64 10.49 -15.38
C TYR A 126 9.78 9.52 -15.67
N LEU A 127 10.67 9.28 -14.70
CA LEU A 127 11.75 8.31 -14.87
C LEU A 127 11.19 6.89 -15.12
N PHE A 128 10.15 6.50 -14.38
CA PHE A 128 9.52 5.20 -14.54
C PHE A 128 8.86 5.04 -15.92
N ARG A 129 8.28 6.10 -16.47
CA ARG A 129 7.70 6.08 -17.83
C ARG A 129 8.75 5.92 -18.91
N ILE A 130 9.97 6.41 -18.69
CA ILE A 130 11.09 6.21 -19.63
C ILE A 130 11.61 4.77 -19.51
N VAL A 131 11.78 4.27 -18.28
CA VAL A 131 12.44 2.98 -18.03
C VAL A 131 11.51 1.77 -18.22
N LYS A 132 10.28 1.79 -17.69
CA LYS A 132 9.38 0.63 -17.69
C LYS A 132 9.07 0.10 -19.09
N PRO A 133 8.78 0.93 -20.11
CA PRO A 133 8.51 0.43 -21.45
C PRO A 133 9.70 -0.32 -22.04
N TYR A 134 10.92 0.20 -21.87
CA TYR A 134 12.13 -0.47 -22.32
C TYR A 134 12.35 -1.80 -21.61
N MET A 135 12.11 -1.84 -20.29
CA MET A 135 12.20 -3.07 -19.50
C MET A 135 11.15 -4.13 -19.90
N ALA A 136 10.00 -3.71 -20.41
CA ALA A 136 8.95 -4.63 -20.86
C ALA A 136 9.28 -5.31 -22.21
N LEU A 137 10.26 -4.79 -22.97
CA LEU A 137 10.69 -5.35 -24.25
C LEU A 137 11.43 -6.67 -24.08
N ASN A 138 11.34 -7.53 -25.10
CA ASN A 138 12.20 -8.72 -25.21
C ASN A 138 13.66 -8.33 -25.56
N PRO A 139 14.64 -9.25 -25.44
CA PRO A 139 16.05 -8.93 -25.69
C PRO A 139 16.42 -8.51 -27.12
N ALA A 140 15.61 -8.85 -28.13
CA ALA A 140 15.85 -8.38 -29.50
C ALA A 140 15.40 -6.92 -29.64
N ASP A 141 14.16 -6.62 -29.24
CA ASP A 141 13.60 -5.27 -29.30
C ASP A 141 14.39 -4.29 -28.41
N ARG A 142 14.92 -4.74 -27.27
CA ARG A 142 15.79 -3.92 -26.40
C ARG A 142 17.07 -3.46 -27.11
N ARG A 143 17.63 -4.26 -28.01
CA ARG A 143 18.83 -3.87 -28.78
C ARG A 143 18.46 -2.81 -29.80
N ASP A 144 17.37 -2.99 -30.52
CA ASP A 144 16.91 -2.05 -31.55
C ASP A 144 16.45 -0.71 -30.97
N LYS A 145 15.94 -0.72 -29.73
CA LYS A 145 15.46 0.45 -29.01
C LYS A 145 16.46 1.08 -28.05
N LEU A 146 17.69 0.58 -27.98
CA LEU A 146 18.69 1.04 -27.03
C LEU A 146 19.03 2.52 -27.21
N ASP A 147 19.24 2.97 -28.45
CA ASP A 147 19.60 4.37 -28.73
C ASP A 147 18.46 5.33 -28.39
N GLU A 148 17.22 4.97 -28.72
CA GLU A 148 16.02 5.74 -28.38
C GLU A 148 15.86 5.85 -26.85
N PHE A 149 16.07 4.74 -26.15
CA PHE A 149 16.03 4.71 -24.68
C PHE A 149 17.12 5.60 -24.06
N LEU A 150 18.36 5.51 -24.55
CA LEU A 150 19.47 6.35 -24.07
C LEU A 150 19.24 7.84 -24.36
N GLN A 151 18.63 8.19 -25.50
CA GLN A 151 18.25 9.56 -25.79
C GLN A 151 17.20 10.08 -24.80
N GLY A 152 16.21 9.24 -24.45
CA GLY A 152 15.22 9.56 -23.42
C GLY A 152 15.85 9.81 -22.05
N LEU A 153 16.77 8.94 -21.64
CA LEU A 153 17.53 9.12 -20.39
C LEU A 153 18.42 10.37 -20.43
N GLY A 154 19.17 10.59 -21.50
CA GLY A 154 20.04 11.77 -21.65
C GLY A 154 19.27 13.09 -21.64
N ALA A 155 18.07 13.11 -22.22
CA ALA A 155 17.16 14.24 -22.16
C ALA A 155 16.69 14.55 -20.73
N MET A 156 16.37 13.52 -19.96
CA MET A 156 16.01 13.66 -18.54
C MET A 156 17.20 14.11 -17.69
N GLU A 157 18.37 13.49 -17.92
CA GLU A 157 19.63 13.85 -17.25
C GLU A 157 19.96 15.33 -17.44
N THR A 158 19.90 15.81 -18.69
CA THR A 158 20.14 17.21 -19.05
C THR A 158 19.13 18.15 -18.37
N ALA A 159 17.85 17.78 -18.37
CA ALA A 159 16.81 18.59 -17.73
C ALA A 159 17.05 18.74 -16.22
N LEU A 160 17.46 17.65 -15.54
CA LEU A 160 17.79 17.68 -14.12
C LEU A 160 19.09 18.44 -13.83
N ASP A 161 20.07 18.43 -14.74
CA ASP A 161 21.26 19.27 -14.63
C ASP A 161 20.94 20.76 -14.69
N GLU A 162 20.03 21.16 -15.57
CA GLU A 162 19.56 22.54 -15.62
C GLU A 162 18.80 22.95 -14.35
N VAL A 163 18.03 22.02 -13.75
CA VAL A 163 17.37 22.25 -12.47
C VAL A 163 18.39 22.39 -11.35
N LEU A 164 19.39 21.51 -11.29
CA LEU A 164 20.49 21.60 -10.33
C LEU A 164 21.22 22.94 -10.43
N ASP A 165 21.51 23.43 -11.65
CA ASP A 165 22.14 24.74 -11.86
C ASP A 165 21.28 25.86 -11.29
N VAL A 166 19.98 25.87 -11.59
CA VAL A 166 19.05 26.90 -11.16
C VAL A 166 18.88 26.90 -9.63
N VAL A 167 18.84 25.72 -9.00
CA VAL A 167 18.74 25.57 -7.55
C VAL A 167 20.03 26.00 -6.86
N ARG A 168 21.19 25.50 -7.31
CA ARG A 168 22.51 25.82 -6.71
C ARG A 168 22.89 27.28 -6.83
N ASN A 169 22.48 27.94 -7.91
CA ASN A 169 22.74 29.37 -8.12
C ASN A 169 21.61 30.26 -7.57
N HIS A 170 20.64 29.70 -6.83
CA HIS A 170 19.50 30.41 -6.23
C HIS A 170 18.70 31.28 -7.24
N LYS A 171 18.61 30.84 -8.49
CA LYS A 171 17.91 31.55 -9.58
C LYS A 171 16.39 31.31 -9.51
N GLN A 172 15.75 31.68 -8.39
CA GLN A 172 14.33 31.39 -8.15
C GLN A 172 13.39 31.95 -9.21
N GLY A 173 13.77 33.04 -9.89
CA GLY A 173 13.01 33.60 -11.02
C GLY A 173 12.86 32.63 -12.20
N GLU A 174 13.76 31.65 -12.33
CA GLU A 174 13.72 30.63 -13.39
C GLU A 174 12.91 29.39 -13.01
N PHE A 175 12.46 29.24 -11.76
CA PHE A 175 11.82 28.01 -11.28
C PHE A 175 10.54 27.69 -12.07
N SER A 176 9.69 28.70 -12.31
CA SER A 176 8.46 28.50 -13.08
C SER A 176 8.72 28.10 -14.54
N VAL A 177 9.82 28.57 -15.12
CA VAL A 177 10.23 28.20 -16.48
C VAL A 177 10.70 26.75 -16.51
N LYS A 178 11.54 26.36 -15.56
CA LYS A 178 12.03 24.98 -15.44
C LYS A 178 10.91 23.99 -15.12
N ALA A 179 9.96 24.36 -14.26
CA ALA A 179 8.80 23.54 -13.96
C ALA A 179 7.96 23.28 -15.23
N LYS A 180 7.60 24.34 -15.97
CA LYS A 180 6.86 24.21 -17.24
C LYS A 180 7.62 23.38 -18.27
N PHE A 181 8.94 23.51 -18.33
CA PHE A 181 9.77 22.72 -19.22
C PHE A 181 9.73 21.23 -18.89
N LEU A 182 9.92 20.86 -17.62
CA LEU A 182 9.81 19.46 -17.17
C LEU A 182 8.44 18.88 -17.48
N ASN A 183 7.38 19.62 -17.14
CA ASN A 183 6.01 19.23 -17.41
C ASN A 183 5.78 18.97 -18.91
N ALA A 184 6.11 19.95 -19.75
CA ALA A 184 5.87 19.87 -21.19
C ALA A 184 6.62 18.73 -21.85
N ARG A 185 7.80 18.39 -21.33
CA ARG A 185 8.67 17.37 -21.90
C ARG A 185 8.31 15.95 -21.45
N PHE A 186 7.88 15.76 -20.21
CA PHE A 186 7.77 14.42 -19.61
C PHE A 186 6.38 14.05 -19.07
N ALA A 187 5.43 14.99 -18.97
CA ALA A 187 4.10 14.68 -18.45
C ALA A 187 3.19 13.94 -19.44
N ARG A 188 3.54 13.96 -20.72
CA ARG A 188 2.80 13.30 -21.82
C ARG A 188 3.33 11.90 -22.06
#